data_AF-A0A7V2JS13-F1
#
_entry.id   AF-A0A7V2JS13-F1
#
_cell.length_a   1.000
_cell.length_b   1.000
_cell.length_c   1.000
_cell.angle_alpha   90.00
_cell.angle_beta   90.00
_cell.angle_gamma   90.00
#
_symmetry.space_group_name_H-M   'P 1'
#
loop_
_entity.id
_entity.type
_entity.pdbx_description
1 polymer ?
#
loop_
_entity_poly.entity_id
_entity_poly.type
_entity_poly.pdbx_seq_one_letter_code
_entity_poly.pdbx_strand_id
1 'polypeptide(L)'
;VIRQELSKITKDQFHLIATEADENSLAILIIFSKNYAHQVRSFVLNENVNEVRLPEELSQMSYDKALARIAARKKDIPDELNQLEKEIKQLSDGWYLDLIAKKQVLSDRLKEIQLVPEFGQTDYTFIIEGWLPKKNLTETKKALKDNFGNKTVMQIIKLTEAENEEAPIQYNHSRLVKPFEPIAQMFGNPRYGQIDPSPFLALFFPLFFGIILGDMGYGLVVIFAGWLLKRKFKANKMLQGLGLILIMAGLSSFLFGFIYGEFFGDLPEILGIVRHVKILSVTFPWERSKSAYLMPTLLFAVALGIAHIFLGLVLGAINAVRARVRKHIIEKLSLLGALVSLFVIIAASSAYLPKILVNGGIAILVVFIALLIYSDGIMGPLEILGTLGNIVSYARIMAIGLVSVILADLANKFGGMMGNIFLGILVAALIHALNISIHVFTPSLQVLRLNFVEFYSKFYESGGKIYNPFRRGGEL
;
A
#
# COMPACT_ATOMS: atom_id res chain seq x y z
N VAL A 1 42.81 -0.67 -33.46
CA VAL A 1 43.19 -1.97 -32.85
C VAL A 1 42.98 -3.12 -33.84
N ILE A 2 41.74 -3.47 -34.20
CA ILE A 2 41.42 -4.59 -35.13
C ILE A 2 42.23 -4.56 -36.44
N ARG A 3 42.36 -3.40 -37.10
CA ARG A 3 43.14 -3.26 -38.34
C ARG A 3 44.64 -3.56 -38.18
N GLN A 4 45.23 -3.22 -37.04
CA GLN A 4 46.66 -3.41 -36.78
C GLN A 4 46.99 -4.89 -36.52
N GLU A 5 46.11 -5.61 -35.83
CA GLU A 5 46.28 -7.04 -35.57
C GLU A 5 46.00 -7.88 -36.84
N LEU A 6 45.02 -7.50 -37.66
CA LEU A 6 44.79 -8.14 -38.95
C LEU A 6 45.98 -7.98 -39.92
N SER A 7 46.65 -6.82 -39.89
CA SER A 7 47.89 -6.58 -40.65
C SER A 7 49.00 -7.54 -40.27
N LYS A 8 49.22 -7.78 -38.96
CA LYS A 8 50.21 -8.73 -38.45
C LYS A 8 49.90 -10.18 -38.86
N ILE A 9 48.63 -10.58 -38.78
CA ILE A 9 48.20 -11.95 -39.09
C ILE A 9 48.29 -12.23 -40.60
N THR A 10 47.86 -11.26 -41.43
CA THR A 10 47.76 -11.45 -42.89
C THR A 10 48.96 -10.92 -43.66
N LYS A 11 49.99 -10.38 -42.99
CA LYS A 11 51.15 -9.72 -43.62
C LYS A 11 50.74 -8.63 -44.61
N ASP A 12 49.83 -7.76 -44.18
CA ASP A 12 49.20 -6.70 -44.99
C ASP A 12 48.39 -7.17 -46.21
N GLN A 13 48.11 -8.47 -46.35
CA GLN A 13 47.27 -9.02 -47.43
C GLN A 13 45.80 -9.09 -47.01
N PHE A 14 45.22 -7.95 -46.64
CA PHE A 14 43.79 -7.83 -46.33
C PHE A 14 43.21 -6.48 -46.75
N HIS A 15 41.92 -6.48 -47.07
CA HIS A 15 41.10 -5.27 -47.19
C HIS A 15 40.03 -5.28 -46.11
N LEU A 16 39.87 -4.14 -45.44
CA LEU A 16 38.83 -3.93 -44.42
C LEU A 16 38.00 -2.71 -44.80
N ILE A 17 36.70 -2.90 -44.91
CA ILE A 17 35.70 -1.85 -45.12
C ILE A 17 34.79 -1.86 -43.90
N ALA A 18 34.56 -0.71 -43.28
CA ALA A 18 33.63 -0.56 -42.16
C ALA A 18 32.56 0.45 -42.53
N THR A 19 31.31 0.17 -42.15
CA THR A 19 30.16 1.06 -42.33
C THR A 19 29.27 0.99 -41.09
N GLU A 20 28.52 2.06 -40.83
CA GLU A 20 27.55 2.10 -39.72
C GLU A 20 26.31 1.28 -40.09
N ALA A 21 25.94 0.31 -39.25
CA ALA A 21 24.78 -0.55 -39.46
C ALA A 21 23.53 0.00 -38.74
N ASP A 22 23.71 0.57 -37.54
CA ASP A 22 22.72 1.34 -36.78
C ASP A 22 23.43 2.33 -35.83
N GLU A 23 22.68 3.03 -34.97
CA GLU A 23 23.21 4.04 -34.03
C GLU A 23 24.29 3.50 -33.07
N ASN A 24 24.36 2.17 -32.85
CA ASN A 24 25.24 1.56 -31.87
C ASN A 24 26.15 0.46 -32.44
N SER A 25 26.10 0.17 -33.74
CA SER A 25 26.82 -0.95 -34.34
C SER A 25 27.47 -0.64 -35.69
N LEU A 26 28.68 -1.19 -35.87
CA LEU A 26 29.48 -1.09 -37.10
C LEU A 26 29.48 -2.44 -37.82
N ALA A 27 29.10 -2.46 -39.10
CA ALA A 27 29.29 -3.60 -39.99
C ALA A 27 30.68 -3.53 -40.63
N ILE A 28 31.45 -4.62 -40.50
CA ILE A 28 32.82 -4.71 -41.02
C ILE A 28 32.91 -5.84 -42.06
N LEU A 29 33.33 -5.52 -43.27
CA LEU A 29 33.68 -6.48 -44.31
C LEU A 29 35.20 -6.65 -44.35
N ILE A 30 35.67 -7.88 -44.12
CA ILE A 30 37.10 -8.24 -44.14
C ILE A 30 37.34 -9.22 -45.30
N ILE A 31 38.17 -8.82 -46.25
CA ILE A 31 38.59 -9.63 -47.40
C ILE A 31 40.06 -10.02 -47.19
N PHE A 32 40.35 -11.31 -47.15
CA PHE A 32 41.69 -11.85 -46.90
C PHE A 32 41.87 -13.17 -47.65
N SER A 33 43.13 -13.61 -47.82
CA SER A 33 43.43 -14.90 -48.46
C SER A 33 42.96 -16.08 -47.61
N LYS A 34 42.38 -17.11 -48.25
CA LYS A 34 41.87 -18.33 -47.59
C LYS A 34 42.90 -19.01 -46.68
N ASN A 35 44.19 -18.85 -46.98
CA ASN A 35 45.29 -19.39 -46.17
C ASN A 35 45.30 -18.86 -44.72
N TYR A 36 44.74 -17.68 -44.46
CA TYR A 36 44.67 -17.06 -43.14
C TYR A 36 43.30 -17.23 -42.46
N ALA A 37 42.35 -17.95 -43.06
CA ALA A 37 40.95 -17.99 -42.62
C ALA A 37 40.77 -18.50 -41.19
N HIS A 38 41.53 -19.52 -40.77
CA HIS A 38 41.45 -20.03 -39.41
C HIS A 38 41.95 -18.98 -38.40
N GLN A 39 43.09 -18.35 -38.66
CA GLN A 39 43.70 -17.36 -37.76
C GLN A 39 42.86 -16.10 -37.64
N VAL A 40 42.30 -15.61 -38.77
CA VAL A 40 41.43 -14.43 -38.79
C VAL A 40 40.11 -14.72 -38.09
N ARG A 41 39.47 -15.88 -38.31
CA ARG A 41 38.22 -16.24 -37.60
C ARG A 41 38.42 -16.37 -36.10
N SER A 42 39.52 -16.98 -35.65
CA SER A 42 39.84 -17.07 -34.22
C SER A 42 40.05 -15.69 -33.59
N PHE A 43 40.72 -14.78 -34.29
CA PHE A 43 40.90 -13.40 -33.82
C PHE A 43 39.58 -12.63 -33.71
N VAL A 44 38.74 -12.68 -34.75
CA VAL A 44 37.43 -11.99 -34.79
C VAL A 44 36.50 -12.48 -33.67
N LEU A 45 36.51 -13.79 -33.38
CA LEU A 45 35.75 -14.37 -32.27
C LEU A 45 36.28 -13.93 -30.90
N ASN A 46 37.61 -13.85 -30.71
CA ASN A 46 38.21 -13.40 -29.44
C ASN A 46 37.93 -11.93 -29.13
N GLU A 47 37.77 -11.09 -30.16
CA GLU A 47 37.42 -9.67 -30.02
C GLU A 47 35.90 -9.44 -29.91
N ASN A 48 35.10 -10.51 -29.66
CA ASN A 48 33.64 -10.47 -29.58
C ASN A 48 32.93 -9.86 -30.80
N VAL A 49 33.53 -9.95 -31.98
CA VAL A 49 32.89 -9.51 -33.23
C VAL A 49 32.07 -10.67 -33.79
N ASN A 50 30.75 -10.50 -33.82
CA ASN A 50 29.83 -11.53 -34.32
C ASN A 50 29.88 -11.61 -35.85
N GLU A 51 30.21 -12.79 -36.38
CA GLU A 51 30.07 -13.09 -37.81
C GLU A 51 28.57 -13.19 -38.17
N VAL A 52 28.10 -12.35 -39.10
CA VAL A 52 26.73 -12.46 -39.62
C VAL A 52 26.63 -13.73 -40.46
N ARG A 53 26.02 -14.77 -39.88
CA ARG A 53 25.78 -16.03 -40.57
C ARG A 53 24.41 -15.99 -41.24
N LEU A 54 24.42 -16.06 -42.56
CA LEU A 54 23.18 -16.23 -43.33
C LEU A 54 22.62 -17.64 -43.05
N PRO A 55 21.30 -17.78 -42.87
CA PRO A 55 20.62 -19.07 -42.85
C PRO A 55 21.02 -19.93 -44.05
N GLU A 56 21.06 -21.27 -43.89
CA GLU A 56 21.51 -22.19 -44.94
C GLU A 56 20.77 -22.03 -46.27
N GLU A 57 19.48 -21.67 -46.22
CA GLU A 57 18.66 -21.40 -47.40
C GLU A 57 19.09 -20.17 -48.21
N LEU A 58 19.76 -19.21 -47.56
CA LEU A 58 20.24 -17.97 -48.17
C LEU A 58 21.74 -18.05 -48.50
N SER A 59 22.50 -18.88 -47.79
CA SER A 59 23.95 -19.04 -47.99
C SER A 59 24.31 -19.81 -49.27
N GLN A 60 23.40 -20.63 -49.79
CA GLN A 60 23.55 -21.36 -51.06
C GLN A 60 23.18 -20.52 -52.30
N MET A 61 22.62 -19.32 -52.11
CA MET A 61 22.21 -18.42 -53.19
C MET A 61 23.31 -17.39 -53.50
N SER A 62 23.27 -16.79 -54.69
CA SER A 62 24.10 -15.60 -54.94
C SER A 62 23.65 -14.45 -54.04
N TYR A 63 24.60 -13.63 -53.58
CA TYR A 63 24.34 -12.53 -52.65
C TYR A 63 23.23 -11.58 -53.13
N ASP A 64 23.16 -11.30 -54.44
CA ASP A 64 22.10 -10.45 -55.02
C ASP A 64 20.71 -11.07 -54.87
N LYS A 65 20.59 -12.39 -55.05
CA LYS A 65 19.33 -13.12 -54.87
C LYS A 65 18.94 -13.20 -53.40
N ALA A 66 19.91 -13.42 -52.51
CA ALA A 66 19.66 -13.45 -51.07
C ALA A 66 19.20 -12.07 -50.55
N LEU A 67 19.85 -10.99 -50.97
CA LEU A 67 19.47 -9.62 -50.60
C LEU A 67 18.08 -9.26 -51.13
N ALA A 68 17.78 -9.59 -52.39
CA ALA A 68 16.46 -9.38 -52.98
C ALA A 68 15.36 -10.13 -52.20
N ARG A 69 15.64 -11.37 -51.77
CA ARG A 69 14.69 -12.17 -50.97
C ARG A 69 14.49 -11.59 -49.56
N ILE A 70 15.54 -11.14 -48.89
CA ILE A 70 15.44 -10.49 -47.57
C ILE A 70 14.66 -9.18 -47.69
N ALA A 71 14.94 -8.37 -48.71
CA ALA A 71 14.24 -7.10 -48.94
C ALA A 71 12.76 -7.31 -49.24
N ALA A 72 12.43 -8.31 -50.08
CA ALA A 72 11.05 -8.72 -50.32
C ALA A 72 10.37 -9.17 -49.03
N ARG A 73 11.01 -10.06 -48.26
CA ARG A 73 10.43 -10.56 -47.00
C ARG A 73 10.20 -9.45 -45.97
N LYS A 74 11.14 -8.51 -45.85
CA LYS A 74 11.02 -7.34 -44.95
C LYS A 74 9.82 -6.46 -45.32
N LYS A 75 9.47 -6.40 -46.61
CA LYS A 75 8.30 -5.66 -47.11
C LYS A 75 7.00 -6.41 -46.82
N ASP A 76 6.98 -7.73 -46.93
CA ASP A 76 5.76 -8.53 -46.81
C ASP A 76 5.37 -8.89 -45.36
N ILE A 77 6.35 -8.98 -44.44
CA ILE A 77 6.12 -9.35 -43.02
C ILE A 77 5.09 -8.45 -42.32
N PRO A 78 5.13 -7.11 -42.43
CA PRO A 78 4.16 -6.25 -41.77
C PRO A 78 2.72 -6.53 -42.21
N ASP A 79 2.52 -6.83 -43.50
CA ASP A 79 1.20 -7.12 -44.05
C ASP A 79 0.68 -8.49 -43.58
N GLU A 80 1.55 -9.50 -43.53
CA GLU A 80 1.23 -10.80 -42.95
C GLU A 80 0.92 -10.71 -41.44
N LEU A 81 1.68 -9.92 -40.67
CA LEU A 81 1.40 -9.69 -39.26
C LEU A 81 0.04 -9.03 -39.06
N ASN A 82 -0.26 -7.99 -39.85
CA ASN A 82 -1.56 -7.32 -39.82
C ASN A 82 -2.71 -8.27 -40.19
N GLN A 83 -2.47 -9.20 -41.11
CA GLN A 83 -3.46 -10.20 -41.49
C GLN A 83 -3.68 -11.22 -40.37
N LEU A 84 -2.60 -11.75 -39.78
CA LEU A 84 -2.68 -12.68 -38.64
C LEU A 84 -3.34 -12.04 -37.42
N GLU A 85 -3.05 -10.78 -37.11
CA GLU A 85 -3.72 -10.06 -36.02
C GLU A 85 -5.23 -9.91 -36.27
N LYS A 86 -5.62 -9.64 -37.53
CA LYS A 86 -7.04 -9.61 -37.91
C LYS A 86 -7.70 -10.98 -37.77
N GLU A 87 -7.03 -12.05 -38.18
CA GLU A 87 -7.53 -13.42 -38.05
C GLU A 87 -7.70 -13.80 -36.57
N ILE A 88 -6.71 -13.52 -35.73
CA ILE A 88 -6.78 -13.73 -34.27
C ILE A 88 -7.94 -12.93 -33.67
N LYS A 89 -8.11 -11.66 -34.10
CA LYS A 89 -9.20 -10.81 -33.62
C LYS A 89 -10.57 -11.36 -34.03
N GLN A 90 -10.73 -11.80 -35.27
CA GLN A 90 -11.98 -12.41 -35.75
C GLN A 90 -12.31 -13.70 -34.99
N LEU A 91 -11.31 -14.54 -34.73
CA LEU A 91 -11.48 -15.73 -33.89
C LEU A 91 -11.86 -15.35 -32.45
N SER A 92 -11.22 -14.32 -31.89
CA SER A 92 -11.56 -13.82 -30.56
C SER A 92 -13.00 -13.31 -30.52
N ASP A 93 -13.39 -12.42 -31.42
CA ASP A 93 -14.73 -11.82 -31.45
C ASP A 93 -15.83 -12.89 -31.63
N GLY A 94 -15.55 -13.95 -32.41
CA GLY A 94 -16.49 -15.06 -32.62
C GLY A 94 -16.66 -15.99 -31.41
N TRP A 95 -15.58 -16.31 -30.70
CA TRP A 95 -15.57 -17.36 -29.67
C TRP A 95 -15.47 -16.85 -28.23
N TYR A 96 -15.04 -15.61 -28.00
CA TYR A 96 -14.69 -15.11 -26.68
C TYR A 96 -15.86 -15.19 -25.70
N LEU A 97 -17.04 -14.70 -26.10
CA LEU A 97 -18.23 -14.71 -25.24
C LEU A 97 -18.70 -16.14 -24.93
N ASP A 98 -18.72 -17.02 -25.93
CA ASP A 98 -19.17 -18.40 -25.77
C ASP A 98 -18.20 -19.20 -24.87
N LEU A 99 -16.88 -19.04 -25.08
CA LEU A 99 -15.87 -19.71 -24.26
C LEU A 99 -15.88 -19.22 -22.81
N ILE A 100 -16.08 -17.92 -22.58
CA ILE A 100 -16.21 -17.39 -21.22
C ILE A 100 -17.46 -17.94 -20.53
N ALA A 101 -18.60 -17.94 -21.23
CA ALA A 101 -19.84 -18.49 -20.69
C ALA A 101 -19.69 -19.99 -20.35
N LYS A 102 -19.14 -20.78 -21.27
CA LYS A 102 -18.88 -22.22 -21.05
C LYS A 102 -17.90 -22.45 -19.90
N LYS A 103 -16.81 -21.70 -19.84
CA LYS A 103 -15.83 -21.77 -18.74
C LYS A 103 -16.49 -21.47 -17.41
N GLN A 104 -17.36 -20.47 -17.35
CA GLN A 104 -18.07 -20.09 -16.13
C GLN A 104 -19.01 -21.21 -15.65
N VAL A 105 -19.83 -21.76 -16.54
CA VAL A 105 -20.74 -22.87 -16.24
C VAL A 105 -19.98 -24.11 -15.79
N LEU A 106 -18.89 -24.47 -16.49
CA LEU A 106 -18.05 -25.60 -16.11
C LEU A 106 -17.35 -25.38 -14.76
N SER A 107 -16.91 -24.15 -14.47
CA SER A 107 -16.30 -23.82 -13.18
C SER A 107 -17.30 -23.92 -12.03
N ASP A 108 -18.53 -23.45 -12.22
CA ASP A 108 -19.59 -23.56 -11.23
C ASP A 108 -19.98 -25.03 -10.99
N ARG A 109 -20.08 -25.83 -12.06
CA ARG A 109 -20.38 -27.26 -11.96
C ARG A 109 -19.26 -28.05 -11.31
N LEU A 110 -18.01 -27.72 -11.60
CA LEU A 110 -16.85 -28.33 -10.97
C LEU A 110 -16.83 -28.07 -9.46
N LYS A 111 -17.10 -26.84 -9.03
CA LYS A 111 -17.19 -26.48 -7.60
C LYS A 111 -18.32 -27.23 -6.90
N GLU A 112 -19.48 -27.38 -7.55
CA GLU A 112 -20.59 -28.16 -7.02
C GLU A 112 -20.17 -29.61 -6.77
N ILE A 113 -19.54 -30.26 -7.76
CA ILE A 113 -19.09 -31.66 -7.66
C ILE A 113 -18.00 -31.80 -6.59
N GLN A 114 -17.09 -30.83 -6.47
CA GLN A 114 -16.01 -30.87 -5.47
C GLN A 114 -16.52 -30.77 -4.03
N LEU A 115 -17.70 -30.19 -3.79
CA LEU A 115 -18.28 -30.07 -2.46
C LEU A 115 -19.09 -31.30 -2.03
N VAL A 116 -19.60 -32.10 -2.97
CA VAL A 116 -20.40 -33.29 -2.64
C VAL A 116 -19.66 -34.26 -1.70
N PRO A 117 -18.36 -34.55 -1.87
CA PRO A 117 -17.61 -35.40 -0.95
C PRO A 117 -17.43 -34.81 0.46
N GLU A 118 -17.60 -33.50 0.65
CA GLU A 118 -17.51 -32.86 1.98
C GLU A 118 -18.81 -33.02 2.77
N PHE A 119 -19.89 -33.52 2.16
CA PHE A 119 -21.16 -33.75 2.84
C PHE A 119 -21.19 -35.12 3.52
N GLY A 120 -21.74 -35.17 4.73
CA GLY A 120 -22.05 -36.43 5.39
C GLY A 120 -23.24 -37.09 4.70
N GLN A 121 -23.14 -38.37 4.35
CA GLN A 121 -24.25 -39.10 3.70
C GLN A 121 -24.52 -40.43 4.40
N THR A 122 -25.81 -40.75 4.53
CA THR A 122 -26.33 -42.07 4.87
C THR A 122 -27.25 -42.55 3.74
N ASP A 123 -27.76 -43.79 3.84
CA ASP A 123 -28.67 -44.36 2.82
C ASP A 123 -29.95 -43.55 2.61
N TYR A 124 -30.38 -42.77 3.61
CA TYR A 124 -31.66 -42.06 3.60
C TYR A 124 -31.55 -40.55 3.78
N THR A 125 -30.40 -40.04 4.23
CA THR A 125 -30.23 -38.62 4.57
C THR A 125 -28.85 -38.12 4.19
N PHE A 126 -28.74 -36.83 3.90
CA PHE A 126 -27.47 -36.14 3.80
C PHE A 126 -27.42 -35.02 4.85
N ILE A 127 -26.22 -34.71 5.33
CA ILE A 127 -25.93 -33.72 6.35
C ILE A 127 -24.93 -32.72 5.74
N ILE A 128 -25.28 -31.44 5.84
CA ILE A 128 -24.42 -30.32 5.43
C ILE A 128 -24.17 -29.48 6.67
N GLU A 129 -22.89 -29.39 7.04
CA GLU A 129 -22.43 -28.53 8.14
C GLU A 129 -21.62 -27.37 7.57
N GLY A 130 -21.82 -26.18 8.13
CA GLY A 130 -21.14 -25.00 7.65
C GLY A 130 -21.57 -23.73 8.34
N TRP A 131 -20.90 -22.65 7.97
CA TRP A 131 -21.08 -21.34 8.59
C TRP A 131 -22.11 -20.51 7.83
N LEU A 132 -23.06 -19.93 8.56
CA LEU A 132 -24.07 -19.03 8.01
C LEU A 132 -24.14 -17.74 8.85
N PRO A 133 -23.98 -16.56 8.24
CA PRO A 133 -24.19 -15.29 8.93
C PRO A 133 -25.61 -15.22 9.48
N LYS A 134 -25.74 -14.79 10.75
CA LYS A 134 -27.05 -14.67 11.43
C LYS A 134 -28.07 -13.84 10.66
N LYS A 135 -27.62 -12.86 9.86
CA LYS A 135 -28.47 -12.01 9.01
C LYS A 135 -29.18 -12.79 7.89
N ASN A 136 -28.53 -13.83 7.35
CA ASN A 136 -29.05 -14.63 6.24
C ASN A 136 -29.90 -15.81 6.71
N LEU A 137 -29.94 -16.09 8.01
CA LEU A 137 -30.65 -17.26 8.57
C LEU A 137 -32.12 -17.32 8.16
N THR A 138 -32.82 -16.18 8.20
CA THR A 138 -34.25 -16.12 7.88
C THR A 138 -34.50 -16.34 6.39
N GLU A 139 -33.65 -15.77 5.54
CA GLU A 139 -33.71 -15.92 4.08
C GLU A 139 -33.40 -17.36 3.66
N THR A 140 -32.32 -17.94 4.18
CA THR A 140 -31.95 -19.34 3.91
C THR A 140 -33.02 -20.31 4.37
N LYS A 141 -33.58 -20.13 5.58
CA LYS A 141 -34.66 -20.99 6.09
C LYS A 141 -35.90 -20.93 5.20
N LYS A 142 -36.25 -19.75 4.69
CA LYS A 142 -37.36 -19.56 3.76
C LYS A 142 -37.07 -20.25 2.42
N ALA A 143 -35.90 -20.02 1.84
CA ALA A 143 -35.49 -20.63 0.57
C ALA A 143 -35.46 -22.16 0.62
N LEU A 144 -35.01 -22.76 1.73
CA LEU A 144 -35.05 -24.21 1.92
C LEU A 144 -36.47 -24.74 1.99
N LYS A 145 -37.36 -24.06 2.74
CA LYS A 145 -38.76 -24.45 2.87
C LYS A 145 -39.52 -24.32 1.54
N ASP A 146 -39.26 -23.26 0.78
CA ASP A 146 -39.94 -23.00 -0.49
C ASP A 146 -39.53 -24.03 -1.58
N ASN A 147 -38.27 -24.46 -1.61
CA ASN A 147 -37.77 -25.41 -2.62
C ASN A 147 -37.95 -26.89 -2.22
N PHE A 148 -37.84 -27.23 -0.94
CA PHE A 148 -37.79 -28.62 -0.46
C PHE A 148 -38.90 -28.98 0.53
N GLY A 149 -39.77 -28.02 0.89
CA GLY A 149 -40.90 -28.24 1.80
C GLY A 149 -40.45 -28.66 3.20
N ASN A 150 -41.07 -29.70 3.74
CA ASN A 150 -40.76 -30.25 5.07
C ASN A 150 -39.67 -31.35 5.05
N LYS A 151 -38.99 -31.55 3.92
CA LYS A 151 -37.95 -32.59 3.78
C LYS A 151 -36.59 -32.18 4.37
N THR A 152 -36.44 -30.93 4.79
CA THR A 152 -35.19 -30.38 5.32
C THR A 152 -35.38 -29.86 6.75
N VAL A 153 -34.46 -30.20 7.63
CA VAL A 153 -34.38 -29.67 9.00
C VAL A 153 -33.10 -28.88 9.12
N MET A 154 -33.19 -27.64 9.60
CA MET A 154 -32.04 -26.77 9.87
C MET A 154 -31.89 -26.59 11.38
N GLN A 155 -30.76 -27.02 11.93
CA GLN A 155 -30.43 -26.87 13.34
C GLN A 155 -29.29 -25.86 13.52
N ILE A 156 -29.43 -24.97 14.50
CA ILE A 156 -28.38 -24.02 14.87
C ILE A 156 -27.53 -24.68 15.96
N ILE A 157 -26.28 -24.97 15.66
CA ILE A 157 -25.32 -25.51 16.61
C ILE A 157 -24.75 -24.35 17.43
N LYS A 158 -24.73 -24.49 18.77
CA LYS A 158 -24.06 -23.51 19.64
C LYS A 158 -22.56 -23.79 19.60
N LEU A 159 -21.80 -22.76 19.27
CA LEU A 159 -20.35 -22.77 19.21
C LEU A 159 -19.74 -23.05 20.58
N THR A 160 -18.85 -24.03 20.65
CA THR A 160 -17.88 -24.16 21.75
C THR A 160 -16.80 -23.07 21.65
N GLU A 161 -16.01 -22.88 22.72
CA GLU A 161 -14.92 -21.90 22.72
C GLU A 161 -13.85 -22.21 21.67
N ALA A 162 -13.55 -23.50 21.43
CA ALA A 162 -12.59 -23.92 20.40
C ALA A 162 -13.12 -23.67 18.97
N GLU A 163 -14.39 -23.96 18.71
CA GLU A 163 -15.00 -23.74 17.39
C GLU A 163 -15.18 -22.24 17.08
N ASN A 164 -15.26 -21.38 18.10
CA ASN A 164 -15.25 -19.92 17.90
C ASN A 164 -13.92 -19.42 17.32
N GLU A 165 -12.78 -20.06 17.61
CA GLU A 165 -11.50 -19.65 17.04
C GLU A 165 -11.40 -19.97 15.55
N GLU A 166 -12.05 -21.05 15.12
CA GLU A 166 -12.09 -21.48 13.72
C GLU A 166 -13.21 -20.81 12.91
N ALA A 167 -14.13 -20.12 13.58
CA ALA A 167 -15.25 -19.47 12.96
C ALA A 167 -14.77 -18.41 11.94
N PRO A 168 -15.30 -18.43 10.70
CA PRO A 168 -14.93 -17.46 9.70
C PRO A 168 -15.54 -16.09 10.01
N ILE A 169 -14.85 -15.04 9.57
CA ILE A 169 -15.26 -13.66 9.76
C ILE A 169 -15.92 -13.09 8.50
N GLN A 170 -16.94 -12.26 8.69
CA GLN A 170 -17.53 -11.47 7.62
C GLN A 170 -17.58 -10.00 8.02
N TYR A 171 -16.88 -9.16 7.24
CA TYR A 171 -16.93 -7.72 7.41
C TYR A 171 -18.30 -7.15 7.05
N ASN A 172 -18.79 -6.23 7.87
CA ASN A 172 -20.05 -5.52 7.63
C ASN A 172 -19.85 -4.02 7.86
N HIS A 173 -19.10 -3.40 6.95
CA HIS A 173 -18.75 -1.98 7.04
C HIS A 173 -19.66 -1.06 6.25
N SER A 174 -19.73 0.19 6.70
CA SER A 174 -20.36 1.29 5.96
C SER A 174 -19.52 1.67 4.74
N ARG A 175 -20.12 2.45 3.83
CA ARG A 175 -19.45 2.90 2.59
C ARG A 175 -18.17 3.71 2.83
N LEU A 176 -18.01 4.33 4.00
CA LEU A 176 -16.83 5.12 4.36
C LEU A 176 -15.67 4.26 4.89
N VAL A 177 -15.98 3.15 5.57
CA VAL A 177 -14.96 2.26 6.15
C VAL A 177 -14.52 1.19 5.15
N LYS A 178 -15.44 0.74 4.28
CA LYS A 178 -15.19 -0.33 3.30
C LYS A 178 -13.90 -0.18 2.46
N PRO A 179 -13.53 1.02 1.98
CA PRO A 179 -12.28 1.19 1.22
C PRO A 179 -11.00 0.87 2.00
N PHE A 180 -11.05 0.95 3.34
CA PHE A 180 -9.91 0.67 4.21
C PHE A 180 -9.76 -0.83 4.53
N GLU A 181 -10.75 -1.67 4.22
CA GLU A 181 -10.69 -3.12 4.47
C GLU A 181 -9.47 -3.79 3.82
N PRO A 182 -9.17 -3.60 2.52
CA PRO A 182 -8.04 -4.29 1.90
C PRO A 182 -6.70 -3.88 2.52
N ILE A 183 -6.61 -2.63 2.98
CA ILE A 183 -5.42 -2.11 3.66
C ILE A 183 -5.30 -2.75 5.04
N ALA A 184 -6.37 -2.80 5.82
CA ALA A 184 -6.36 -3.48 7.12
C ALA A 184 -6.01 -4.97 6.98
N GLN A 185 -6.52 -5.64 5.94
CA GLN A 185 -6.26 -7.05 5.65
C GLN A 185 -4.80 -7.35 5.28
N MET A 186 -4.01 -6.36 4.84
CA MET A 186 -2.57 -6.54 4.62
C MET A 186 -1.83 -6.87 5.92
N PHE A 187 -2.36 -6.46 7.08
CA PHE A 187 -1.82 -6.83 8.38
C PHE A 187 -2.29 -8.23 8.84
N GLY A 188 -3.31 -8.78 8.19
CA GLY A 188 -3.97 -10.03 8.54
C GLY A 188 -5.46 -9.83 8.83
N ASN A 189 -6.18 -10.93 9.08
CA ASN A 189 -7.61 -10.90 9.43
C ASN A 189 -7.85 -11.11 10.93
N PRO A 190 -8.83 -10.41 11.54
CA PRO A 190 -9.12 -10.57 12.96
C PRO A 190 -9.67 -11.97 13.22
N ARG A 191 -9.41 -12.50 14.41
CA ARG A 191 -10.13 -13.68 14.89
C ARG A 191 -11.59 -13.33 15.17
N TYR A 192 -12.47 -14.33 15.10
CA TYR A 192 -13.88 -14.14 15.41
C TYR A 192 -14.07 -13.62 16.84
N GLY A 193 -14.96 -12.63 17.01
CA GLY A 193 -15.22 -11.99 18.30
C GLY A 193 -14.25 -10.86 18.70
N GLN A 194 -13.11 -10.72 18.02
CA GLN A 194 -12.19 -9.60 18.24
C GLN A 194 -12.71 -8.29 17.62
N ILE A 195 -12.25 -7.18 18.16
CA ILE A 195 -12.53 -5.84 17.61
C ILE A 195 -11.83 -5.67 16.27
N ASP A 196 -12.60 -5.28 15.26
CA ASP A 196 -12.10 -4.95 13.93
C ASP A 196 -11.32 -3.62 13.94
N PRO A 197 -10.10 -3.59 13.40
CA PRO A 197 -9.30 -2.37 13.35
C PRO A 197 -9.68 -1.42 12.19
N SER A 198 -10.41 -1.89 11.17
CA SER A 198 -10.73 -1.14 9.95
C SER A 198 -11.47 0.20 10.20
N PRO A 199 -12.45 0.29 11.12
CA PRO A 199 -13.10 1.55 11.45
C PRO A 199 -12.15 2.58 12.07
N PHE A 200 -11.18 2.13 12.87
CA PHE A 200 -10.18 3.01 13.46
C PHE A 200 -9.22 3.52 12.39
N LEU A 201 -8.81 2.66 11.45
CA LEU A 201 -8.02 3.09 10.30
C LEU A 201 -8.76 4.14 9.47
N ALA A 202 -10.06 3.95 9.22
CA ALA A 202 -10.87 4.91 8.47
C ALA A 202 -10.98 6.29 9.14
N LEU A 203 -10.82 6.36 10.47
CA LEU A 203 -10.80 7.59 11.25
C LEU A 203 -9.39 8.20 11.33
N PHE A 204 -8.41 7.43 11.79
CA PHE A 204 -7.07 7.92 12.09
C PHE A 204 -6.21 8.10 10.84
N PHE A 205 -6.47 7.36 9.76
CA PHE A 205 -5.69 7.51 8.53
C PHE A 205 -5.87 8.91 7.91
N PRO A 206 -7.10 9.38 7.61
CA PRO A 206 -7.28 10.75 7.12
C PRO A 206 -6.79 11.79 8.14
N LEU A 207 -7.03 11.57 9.43
CA LEU A 207 -6.63 12.50 10.50
C LEU A 207 -5.12 12.72 10.51
N PHE A 208 -4.33 11.66 10.65
CA PHE A 208 -2.87 11.77 10.68
C PHE A 208 -2.30 12.21 9.35
N PHE A 209 -2.87 11.77 8.22
CA PHE A 209 -2.45 12.26 6.91
C PHE A 209 -2.60 13.78 6.82
N GLY A 210 -3.74 14.31 7.27
CA GLY A 210 -4.01 15.75 7.26
C GLY A 210 -3.08 16.54 8.17
N ILE A 211 -2.76 16.02 9.36
CA ILE A 211 -1.81 16.66 10.29
C ILE A 211 -0.40 16.70 9.71
N ILE A 212 0.02 15.63 9.01
CA ILE A 212 1.35 15.57 8.40
C ILE A 212 1.41 16.53 7.20
N LEU A 213 0.58 16.30 6.16
CA LEU A 213 0.63 17.08 4.93
C LEU A 213 0.28 18.55 5.19
N GLY A 214 -0.86 18.80 5.85
CA GLY A 214 -1.18 20.09 6.47
C GLY A 214 -1.16 21.31 5.55
N ASP A 215 -1.40 21.17 4.25
CA ASP A 215 -1.42 22.28 3.29
C ASP A 215 -2.77 22.31 2.55
N MET A 216 -3.37 23.49 2.44
CA MET A 216 -4.66 23.70 1.76
C MET A 216 -4.57 23.47 0.26
N GLY A 217 -3.52 23.96 -0.39
CA GLY A 217 -3.28 23.81 -1.81
C GLY A 217 -3.03 22.35 -2.19
N TYR A 218 -2.14 21.68 -1.44
CA TYR A 218 -1.89 20.25 -1.67
C TYR A 218 -3.11 19.39 -1.34
N GLY A 219 -3.87 19.74 -0.29
CA GLY A 219 -5.15 19.10 0.02
C GLY A 219 -6.13 19.13 -1.15
N LEU A 220 -6.29 20.27 -1.81
CA LEU A 220 -7.14 20.40 -3.00
C LEU A 220 -6.65 19.55 -4.17
N VAL A 221 -5.34 19.51 -4.42
CA VAL A 221 -4.74 18.68 -5.47
C VAL A 221 -5.00 17.19 -5.19
N VAL A 222 -4.86 16.75 -3.93
CA VAL A 222 -5.13 15.36 -3.52
C VAL A 222 -6.61 15.01 -3.64
N ILE A 223 -7.52 15.91 -3.25
CA ILE A 223 -8.97 15.74 -3.45
C ILE A 223 -9.29 15.57 -4.94
N PHE A 224 -8.72 16.44 -5.78
CA PHE A 224 -8.92 16.40 -7.22
C PHE A 224 -8.39 15.09 -7.83
N ALA A 225 -7.20 14.64 -7.43
CA ALA A 225 -6.64 13.36 -7.85
C ALA A 225 -7.52 12.17 -7.43
N GLY A 226 -8.01 12.15 -6.18
CA GLY A 226 -8.93 11.13 -5.70
C GLY A 226 -10.27 11.11 -6.45
N TRP A 227 -10.81 12.28 -6.78
CA TRP A 227 -12.01 12.42 -7.61
C TRP A 227 -11.80 11.91 -9.04
N LEU A 228 -10.67 12.26 -9.68
CA LEU A 228 -10.30 11.76 -11.00
C LEU A 228 -10.18 10.23 -11.02
N LEU A 229 -9.53 9.66 -10.02
CA LEU A 229 -9.36 8.21 -9.90
C LEU A 229 -10.72 7.50 -9.78
N LYS A 230 -11.60 8.02 -8.92
CA LYS A 230 -12.96 7.51 -8.74
C LYS A 230 -13.81 7.62 -10.02
N ARG A 231 -13.62 8.66 -10.83
CA ARG A 231 -14.37 8.88 -12.07
C ARG A 231 -13.86 8.03 -13.23
N LYS A 232 -12.54 7.86 -13.36
CA LYS A 232 -11.89 7.14 -14.48
C LYS A 232 -12.00 5.61 -14.32
N PHE A 233 -11.95 5.09 -13.10
CA PHE A 233 -11.90 3.65 -12.83
C PHE A 233 -13.17 3.10 -12.19
N LYS A 234 -14.32 3.27 -12.85
CA LYS A 234 -15.63 2.79 -12.33
C LYS A 234 -15.72 1.26 -12.23
N ALA A 235 -15.01 0.54 -13.09
CA ALA A 235 -15.01 -0.92 -13.12
C ALA A 235 -14.14 -1.55 -12.03
N ASN A 236 -13.09 -0.85 -11.57
CA ASN A 236 -12.15 -1.38 -10.57
C ASN A 236 -12.48 -0.85 -9.17
N LYS A 237 -13.15 -1.69 -8.36
CA LYS A 237 -13.55 -1.36 -6.98
C LYS A 237 -12.37 -0.97 -6.08
N MET A 238 -11.18 -1.53 -6.30
CA MET A 238 -9.98 -1.21 -5.51
C MET A 238 -9.51 0.22 -5.79
N LEU A 239 -9.40 0.61 -7.06
CA LEU A 239 -9.01 1.97 -7.45
C LEU A 239 -10.06 3.00 -7.04
N GLN A 240 -11.35 2.63 -7.12
CA GLN A 240 -12.43 3.47 -6.62
C GLN A 240 -12.33 3.69 -5.09
N GLY A 241 -11.98 2.64 -4.35
CA GLY A 241 -11.72 2.70 -2.91
C GLY A 241 -10.55 3.63 -2.57
N LEU A 242 -9.42 3.47 -3.26
CA LEU A 242 -8.26 4.35 -3.10
C LEU A 242 -8.62 5.82 -3.37
N GLY A 243 -9.45 6.08 -4.39
CA GLY A 243 -9.94 7.43 -4.68
C GLY A 243 -10.74 8.03 -3.52
N LEU A 244 -11.56 7.24 -2.82
CA LEU A 244 -12.29 7.71 -1.63
C LEU A 244 -11.35 8.01 -0.46
N ILE A 245 -10.34 7.16 -0.24
CA ILE A 245 -9.32 7.37 0.80
C ILE A 245 -8.59 8.69 0.56
N LEU A 246 -8.15 8.94 -0.69
CA LEU A 246 -7.49 10.20 -1.06
C LEU A 246 -8.39 11.42 -0.87
N ILE A 247 -9.68 11.32 -1.19
CA ILE A 247 -10.63 12.43 -0.94
C ILE A 247 -10.76 12.72 0.55
N MET A 248 -10.91 11.68 1.39
CA MET A 248 -11.00 11.84 2.85
C MET A 248 -9.71 12.43 3.44
N ALA A 249 -8.56 11.94 2.98
CA ALA A 249 -7.25 12.39 3.41
C ALA A 249 -6.96 13.84 2.95
N GLY A 250 -7.30 14.18 1.71
CA GLY A 250 -7.15 15.53 1.17
C GLY A 250 -8.08 16.54 1.84
N LEU A 251 -9.31 16.15 2.20
CA LEU A 251 -10.22 16.99 2.99
C LEU A 251 -9.65 17.28 4.37
N SER A 252 -9.08 16.27 5.03
CA SER A 252 -8.36 16.45 6.30
C SER A 252 -7.15 17.38 6.15
N SER A 253 -6.33 17.20 5.11
CA SER A 253 -5.19 18.10 4.82
C SER A 253 -5.64 19.54 4.57
N PHE A 254 -6.77 19.74 3.89
CA PHE A 254 -7.32 21.07 3.69
C PHE A 254 -7.75 21.73 5.01
N LEU A 255 -8.39 20.97 5.90
CA LEU A 255 -8.79 21.45 7.22
C LEU A 255 -7.59 21.80 8.10
N PHE A 256 -6.57 20.93 8.16
CA PHE A 256 -5.35 21.21 8.92
C PHE A 256 -4.49 22.31 8.27
N GLY A 257 -4.47 22.41 6.94
CA GLY A 257 -3.85 23.54 6.25
C GLY A 257 -4.50 24.87 6.58
N PHE A 258 -5.82 24.90 6.79
CA PHE A 258 -6.49 26.10 7.29
C PHE A 258 -6.09 26.43 8.74
N ILE A 259 -5.90 25.42 9.59
CA ILE A 259 -5.41 25.62 10.97
C ILE A 259 -3.97 26.14 10.99
N TYR A 260 -3.11 25.63 10.10
CA TYR A 260 -1.72 26.05 9.97
C TYR A 260 -1.54 27.34 9.18
N GLY A 261 -2.53 27.72 8.35
CA GLY A 261 -2.48 28.89 7.48
C GLY A 261 -1.64 28.68 6.23
N GLU A 262 -1.43 27.43 5.82
CA GLU A 262 -0.50 27.02 4.76
C GLU A 262 -1.28 26.76 3.45
N PHE A 263 -0.90 27.42 2.36
CA PHE A 263 -1.45 27.19 1.01
C PHE A 263 -0.29 27.25 0.02
N PHE A 264 0.16 26.10 -0.49
CA PHE A 264 1.45 26.01 -1.20
C PHE A 264 2.60 26.63 -0.38
N GLY A 265 2.67 26.33 0.92
CA GLY A 265 3.60 26.94 1.86
C GLY A 265 3.15 28.33 2.35
N ASP A 266 4.09 29.28 2.40
CA ASP A 266 3.93 30.66 2.87
C ASP A 266 3.24 31.64 1.89
N LEU A 267 2.67 31.14 0.78
CA LEU A 267 2.03 31.97 -0.25
C LEU A 267 0.94 32.94 0.30
N PRO A 268 0.10 32.57 1.29
CA PRO A 268 -0.83 33.50 1.92
C PRO A 268 -0.17 34.65 2.69
N GLU A 269 1.00 34.43 3.28
CA GLU A 269 1.79 35.46 3.98
C GLU A 269 2.43 36.41 2.97
N ILE A 270 2.97 35.86 1.86
CA ILE A 270 3.52 36.64 0.73
C ILE A 270 2.45 37.55 0.11
N LEU A 271 1.21 37.07 -0.02
CA LEU A 271 0.09 37.84 -0.56
C LEU A 271 -0.55 38.82 0.45
N GLY A 272 -0.13 38.82 1.72
CA GLY A 272 -0.68 39.69 2.76
C GLY A 272 -2.12 39.37 3.16
N ILE A 273 -2.60 38.16 2.88
CA ILE A 273 -3.98 37.72 3.13
C ILE A 273 -4.16 37.26 4.58
N VAL A 274 -3.07 36.80 5.22
CA VAL A 274 -3.11 36.27 6.58
C VAL A 274 -3.15 37.39 7.61
N ARG A 275 -4.19 37.40 8.44
CA ARG A 275 -4.25 38.20 9.66
C ARG A 275 -3.99 37.29 10.85
N HIS A 276 -2.91 37.57 11.60
CA HIS A 276 -2.63 36.85 12.84
C HIS A 276 -3.62 37.25 13.93
N VAL A 277 -4.46 36.32 14.36
CA VAL A 277 -5.44 36.53 15.44
C VAL A 277 -4.97 35.75 16.67
N LYS A 278 -4.78 36.43 17.80
CA LYS A 278 -4.49 35.79 19.09
C LYS A 278 -5.79 35.38 19.76
N ILE A 279 -6.01 34.07 19.93
CA ILE A 279 -7.13 33.52 20.69
C ILE A 279 -6.53 32.66 21.80
N LEU A 280 -6.87 32.94 23.07
CA LEU A 280 -6.44 32.14 24.23
C LEU A 280 -4.91 31.86 24.27
N SER A 281 -4.09 32.89 24.06
CA SER A 281 -2.61 32.82 24.06
C SER A 281 -1.96 32.02 22.92
N VAL A 282 -2.74 31.52 21.95
CA VAL A 282 -2.26 30.90 20.72
C VAL A 282 -2.46 31.88 19.55
N THR A 283 -1.43 32.13 18.75
CA THR A 283 -1.62 32.90 17.50
C THR A 283 -2.11 31.93 16.43
N PHE A 284 -3.26 32.23 15.84
CA PHE A 284 -3.69 31.61 14.59
C PHE A 284 -3.22 32.49 13.43
N PRO A 285 -2.64 31.93 12.36
CA PRO A 285 -2.43 30.50 12.11
C PRO A 285 -1.24 29.87 12.86
N TRP A 286 -1.27 28.54 13.04
CA TRP A 286 -0.19 27.79 13.69
C TRP A 286 0.90 27.44 12.67
N GLU A 287 1.75 28.41 12.37
CA GLU A 287 2.84 28.26 11.41
C GLU A 287 3.92 27.32 11.94
N ARG A 288 3.98 26.10 11.40
CA ARG A 288 4.88 25.05 11.89
C ARG A 288 6.35 25.31 11.57
N SER A 289 6.65 26.14 10.58
CA SER A 289 8.01 26.49 10.14
C SER A 289 8.73 27.47 11.10
N LYS A 290 7.98 28.24 11.91
CA LYS A 290 8.56 29.19 12.88
C LYS A 290 9.04 28.47 14.14
N SER A 291 10.23 28.84 14.62
CA SER A 291 10.91 28.19 15.75
C SER A 291 10.09 28.13 17.05
N ALA A 292 9.23 29.14 17.27
CA ALA A 292 8.33 29.21 18.42
C ALA A 292 7.29 28.08 18.47
N TYR A 293 6.97 27.48 17.32
CA TYR A 293 5.90 26.50 17.17
C TYR A 293 6.38 25.05 17.05
N LEU A 294 7.70 24.83 16.97
CA LEU A 294 8.28 23.49 16.91
C LEU A 294 7.96 22.65 18.15
N MET A 295 8.22 23.18 19.35
CA MET A 295 7.96 22.47 20.60
C MET A 295 6.47 22.18 20.83
N PRO A 296 5.54 23.15 20.66
CA PRO A 296 4.11 22.87 20.71
C PRO A 296 3.67 21.78 19.73
N THR A 297 4.20 21.77 18.50
CA THR A 297 3.81 20.80 17.47
C THR A 297 4.32 19.40 17.81
N LEU A 298 5.54 19.31 18.36
CA LEU A 298 6.10 18.07 18.88
C LEU A 298 5.24 17.52 20.03
N LEU A 299 4.91 18.37 21.01
CA LEU A 299 4.08 17.99 22.15
C LEU A 299 2.69 17.55 21.71
N PHE A 300 2.09 18.22 20.73
CA PHE A 300 0.81 17.81 20.15
C PHE A 300 0.91 16.44 19.45
N ALA A 301 1.94 16.22 18.64
CA ALA A 301 2.16 14.94 17.98
C ALA A 301 2.36 13.78 18.99
N VAL A 302 3.16 14.02 20.03
CA VAL A 302 3.36 13.04 21.11
C VAL A 302 2.08 12.82 21.90
N ALA A 303 1.32 13.87 22.22
CA ALA A 303 0.03 13.75 22.92
C ALA A 303 -1.00 12.94 22.12
N LEU A 304 -1.07 13.15 20.80
CA LEU A 304 -1.86 12.31 19.90
C LEU A 304 -1.39 10.86 19.92
N GLY A 305 -0.09 10.63 19.95
CA GLY A 305 0.49 9.29 20.10
C GLY A 305 0.10 8.61 21.40
N ILE A 306 0.19 9.33 22.52
CA ILE A 306 -0.28 8.85 23.83
C ILE A 306 -1.77 8.48 23.74
N ALA A 307 -2.62 9.37 23.25
CA ALA A 307 -4.06 9.11 23.14
C ALA A 307 -4.38 7.91 22.25
N HIS A 308 -3.70 7.77 21.09
CA HIS A 308 -3.92 6.67 20.16
C HIS A 308 -3.44 5.33 20.74
N ILE A 309 -2.27 5.29 21.38
CA ILE A 309 -1.75 4.08 22.05
C ILE A 309 -2.64 3.68 23.23
N PHE A 310 -3.09 4.63 24.03
CA PHE A 310 -4.01 4.38 25.15
C PHE A 310 -5.32 3.79 24.66
N LEU A 311 -5.90 4.33 23.58
CA LEU A 311 -7.07 3.74 22.94
C LEU A 311 -6.78 2.29 22.53
N GLY A 312 -5.62 2.02 21.92
CA GLY A 312 -5.23 0.66 21.54
C GLY A 312 -5.18 -0.30 22.73
N LEU A 313 -4.58 0.13 23.84
CA LEU A 313 -4.53 -0.68 25.07
C LEU A 313 -5.91 -0.92 25.68
N VAL A 314 -6.80 0.07 25.64
CA VAL A 314 -8.20 -0.08 26.09
C VAL A 314 -8.94 -1.10 25.22
N LEU A 315 -8.80 -1.03 23.89
CA LEU A 315 -9.38 -2.01 22.97
C LEU A 315 -8.81 -3.41 23.24
N GLY A 316 -7.52 -3.51 23.56
CA GLY A 316 -6.85 -4.77 23.93
C GLY A 316 -7.43 -5.37 25.21
N ALA A 317 -7.66 -4.54 26.23
CA ALA A 317 -8.32 -4.96 27.45
C ALA A 317 -9.76 -5.44 27.19
N ILE A 318 -10.52 -4.75 26.33
CA ILE A 318 -11.88 -5.18 25.93
C ILE A 318 -11.83 -6.53 25.21
N ASN A 319 -10.89 -6.74 24.30
CA ASN A 319 -10.70 -8.02 23.62
C ASN A 319 -10.35 -9.14 24.62
N ALA A 320 -9.45 -8.88 25.58
CA ALA A 320 -9.09 -9.84 26.62
C ALA A 320 -10.28 -10.21 27.52
N VAL A 321 -11.15 -9.24 27.85
CA VAL A 321 -12.40 -9.49 28.60
C VAL A 321 -13.36 -10.35 27.79
N ARG A 322 -13.50 -10.10 26.48
CA ARG A 322 -14.35 -10.92 25.60
C ARG A 322 -13.84 -12.35 25.45
N ALA A 323 -12.52 -12.53 25.39
CA ALA A 323 -11.87 -13.84 25.36
C ALA A 323 -11.89 -14.57 26.71
N ARG A 324 -12.29 -13.90 27.81
CA ARG A 324 -12.36 -14.44 29.18
C ARG A 324 -11.04 -14.97 29.75
N VAL A 325 -9.90 -14.58 29.18
CA VAL A 325 -8.58 -15.00 29.67
C VAL A 325 -8.06 -13.99 30.69
N ARG A 326 -8.14 -14.35 31.98
CA ARG A 326 -7.75 -13.46 33.10
C ARG A 326 -6.32 -12.92 33.01
N LYS A 327 -5.39 -13.74 32.49
CA LYS A 327 -3.97 -13.40 32.36
C LYS A 327 -3.73 -12.22 31.42
N HIS A 328 -4.38 -12.22 30.24
CA HIS A 328 -4.30 -11.12 29.27
C HIS A 328 -5.00 -9.83 29.75
N ILE A 329 -6.05 -9.97 30.57
CA ILE A 329 -6.70 -8.80 31.18
C ILE A 329 -5.74 -8.07 32.13
N ILE A 330 -5.07 -8.84 33.00
CA ILE A 330 -4.10 -8.30 33.96
C ILE A 330 -2.93 -7.66 33.21
N GLU A 331 -2.42 -8.31 32.17
CA GLU A 331 -1.35 -7.80 31.32
C GLU A 331 -1.68 -6.41 30.75
N LYS A 332 -2.79 -6.29 30.01
CA LYS A 332 -3.17 -5.02 29.36
C LYS A 332 -3.54 -3.92 30.35
N LEU A 333 -4.19 -4.26 31.47
CA LEU A 333 -4.50 -3.28 32.51
C LEU A 333 -3.24 -2.81 33.25
N SER A 334 -2.28 -3.71 33.48
CA SER A 334 -1.04 -3.38 34.17
C SER A 334 -0.12 -2.53 33.31
N LEU A 335 -0.08 -2.79 32.00
CA LEU A 335 0.63 -1.94 31.05
C LEU A 335 0.04 -0.53 31.00
N LEU A 336 -1.28 -0.41 30.95
CA LEU A 336 -1.97 0.89 30.98
C LEU A 336 -1.68 1.64 32.29
N GLY A 337 -1.80 0.94 33.43
CA GLY A 337 -1.50 1.50 34.75
C GLY A 337 -0.05 1.96 34.90
N ALA A 338 0.91 1.15 34.42
CA ALA A 338 2.33 1.50 34.42
C ALA A 338 2.61 2.76 33.59
N LEU A 339 2.02 2.88 32.40
CA LEU A 339 2.18 4.06 31.54
C LEU A 339 1.58 5.31 32.17
N VAL A 340 0.37 5.24 32.73
CA VAL A 340 -0.24 6.36 33.47
C VAL A 340 0.67 6.80 34.60
N SER A 341 1.17 5.85 35.38
CA SER A 341 2.05 6.16 36.51
C SER A 341 3.33 6.85 36.07
N LEU A 342 3.93 6.37 34.97
CA LEU A 342 5.12 6.98 34.39
C LEU A 342 4.85 8.42 33.90
N PHE A 343 3.72 8.66 33.23
CA PHE A 343 3.36 10.01 32.80
C PHE A 343 3.06 10.95 33.97
N VAL A 344 2.45 10.46 35.05
CA VAL A 344 2.25 11.23 36.29
C VAL A 344 3.59 11.61 36.92
N ILE A 345 4.55 10.69 36.98
CA ILE A 345 5.91 10.97 37.48
C ILE A 345 6.59 12.05 36.64
N ILE A 346 6.51 11.94 35.30
CA ILE A 346 7.10 12.91 34.37
C ILE A 346 6.45 14.29 34.56
N ALA A 347 5.12 14.36 34.63
CA ALA A 347 4.37 15.60 34.81
C ALA A 347 4.61 16.26 36.16
N ALA A 348 4.70 15.48 37.25
CA ALA A 348 5.03 16.00 38.58
C ALA A 348 6.49 16.46 38.70
N SER A 349 7.42 15.80 37.99
CA SER A 349 8.83 16.20 37.96
C SER A 349 9.07 17.46 37.13
N SER A 350 8.26 17.69 36.09
CA SER A 350 8.33 18.87 35.22
C SER A 350 7.52 20.07 35.71
N ALA A 351 7.13 20.07 36.99
CA ALA A 351 6.40 21.14 37.68
C ALA A 351 4.95 21.42 37.18
N TYR A 352 4.37 20.53 36.36
CA TYR A 352 2.95 20.62 35.98
C TYR A 352 2.01 20.06 37.06
N LEU A 353 2.50 19.15 37.93
CA LEU A 353 1.74 18.55 39.03
C LEU A 353 2.49 18.68 40.37
N PRO A 354 1.78 18.56 41.52
CA PRO A 354 2.42 18.61 42.84
C PRO A 354 3.46 17.50 43.02
N LYS A 355 4.65 17.84 43.52
CA LYS A 355 5.77 16.89 43.71
C LYS A 355 5.44 15.70 44.63
N ILE A 356 4.41 15.81 45.48
CA ILE A 356 3.92 14.71 46.32
C ILE A 356 3.43 13.51 45.48
N LEU A 357 2.96 13.75 44.25
CA LEU A 357 2.50 12.69 43.34
C LEU A 357 3.65 11.83 42.80
N VAL A 358 4.91 12.28 42.87
CA VAL A 358 6.07 11.49 42.41
C VAL A 358 6.20 10.20 43.22
N ASN A 359 6.13 10.29 44.55
CA ASN A 359 6.28 9.13 45.42
C ASN A 359 5.11 8.14 45.25
N GLY A 360 3.89 8.66 45.11
CA GLY A 360 2.71 7.84 44.81
C GLY A 360 2.81 7.16 43.44
N GLY A 361 3.25 7.89 42.42
CA GLY A 361 3.48 7.35 41.07
C GLY A 361 4.56 6.27 41.05
N ILE A 362 5.66 6.43 41.78
CA ILE A 362 6.69 5.38 41.88
C ILE A 362 6.11 4.12 42.54
N ALA A 363 5.38 4.26 43.65
CA ALA A 363 4.75 3.13 44.33
C ALA A 363 3.77 2.37 43.40
N ILE A 364 2.91 3.09 42.70
CA ILE A 364 1.95 2.52 41.74
C ILE A 364 2.67 1.85 40.57
N LEU A 365 3.75 2.47 40.06
CA LEU A 365 4.54 1.91 38.97
C LEU A 365 5.18 0.57 39.36
N VAL A 366 5.74 0.47 40.57
CA VAL A 366 6.32 -0.78 41.08
C VAL A 366 5.26 -1.88 41.18
N VAL A 367 4.06 -1.55 41.64
CA VAL A 367 2.93 -2.51 41.71
C VAL A 367 2.58 -3.02 40.31
N PHE A 368 2.43 -2.14 39.32
CA PHE A 368 2.08 -2.55 37.96
C PHE A 368 3.21 -3.31 37.25
N ILE A 369 4.47 -3.00 37.54
CA ILE A 369 5.61 -3.80 37.06
C ILE A 369 5.56 -5.21 37.67
N ALA A 370 5.28 -5.34 38.96
CA ALA A 370 5.14 -6.65 39.60
C ALA A 370 3.98 -7.47 38.99
N LEU A 371 2.85 -6.83 38.70
CA LEU A 371 1.71 -7.47 38.01
C LEU A 371 2.05 -7.87 36.58
N LEU A 372 2.84 -7.08 35.86
CA LEU A 372 3.32 -7.43 34.51
C LEU A 372 4.28 -8.62 34.54
N ILE A 373 5.17 -8.69 35.53
CA ILE A 373 6.06 -9.86 35.70
C ILE A 373 5.23 -11.11 36.03
N TYR A 374 4.17 -10.96 36.82
CA TYR A 374 3.25 -12.06 37.10
C TYR A 374 2.49 -12.53 35.85
N SER A 375 2.04 -11.62 34.98
CA SER A 375 1.31 -11.99 33.77
C SER A 375 2.25 -12.48 32.65
N ASP A 376 3.31 -11.76 32.30
CA ASP A 376 4.07 -12.01 31.07
C ASP A 376 5.57 -12.28 31.32
N GLY A 377 5.95 -12.50 32.58
CA GLY A 377 7.34 -12.79 32.96
C GLY A 377 8.28 -11.63 32.64
N ILE A 378 9.47 -11.96 32.13
CA ILE A 378 10.50 -10.95 31.79
C ILE A 378 10.08 -10.09 30.59
N MET A 379 9.18 -10.58 29.72
CA MET A 379 8.70 -9.82 28.56
C MET A 379 7.79 -8.64 28.96
N GLY A 380 7.05 -8.75 30.07
CA GLY A 380 6.12 -7.71 30.52
C GLY A 380 6.76 -6.32 30.72
N PRO A 381 7.83 -6.19 31.54
CA PRO A 381 8.53 -4.90 31.68
C PRO A 381 9.17 -4.38 30.39
N LEU A 382 9.62 -5.26 29.49
CA LEU A 382 10.15 -4.88 28.18
C LEU A 382 9.07 -4.29 27.27
N GLU A 383 7.81 -4.72 27.42
CA GLU A 383 6.66 -4.16 26.70
C GLU A 383 6.41 -2.68 27.05
N ILE A 384 6.71 -2.26 28.29
CA ILE A 384 6.67 -0.84 28.68
C ILE A 384 7.66 -0.03 27.83
N LEU A 385 8.91 -0.50 27.73
CA LEU A 385 9.95 0.16 26.93
C LEU A 385 9.59 0.20 25.45
N GLY A 386 9.07 -0.91 24.91
CA GLY A 386 8.56 -0.96 23.54
C GLY A 386 7.40 0.01 23.30
N THR A 387 6.49 0.13 24.27
CA THR A 387 5.35 1.04 24.17
C THR A 387 5.77 2.51 24.27
N LEU A 388 6.80 2.83 25.06
CA LEU A 388 7.42 4.16 25.05
C LEU A 388 8.09 4.47 23.71
N GLY A 389 8.80 3.50 23.12
CA GLY A 389 9.33 3.62 21.76
C GLY A 389 8.23 3.90 20.72
N ASN A 390 7.09 3.22 20.84
CA ASN A 390 5.92 3.46 19.99
C ASN A 390 5.33 4.86 20.19
N ILE A 391 5.37 5.44 21.40
CA ILE A 391 4.89 6.82 21.64
C ILE A 391 5.86 7.83 21.05
N VAL A 392 7.17 7.67 21.27
CA VAL A 392 8.22 8.55 20.71
C VAL A 392 8.17 8.54 19.18
N SER A 393 7.80 7.41 18.58
CA SER A 393 7.59 7.28 17.14
C SER A 393 6.64 8.33 16.54
N TYR A 394 5.65 8.81 17.30
CA TYR A 394 4.71 9.84 16.83
C TYR A 394 5.37 11.20 16.59
N ALA A 395 6.57 11.46 17.12
CA ALA A 395 7.36 12.63 16.75
C ALA A 395 7.62 12.71 15.22
N ARG A 396 7.57 11.58 14.51
CA ARG A 396 7.65 11.53 13.05
C ARG A 396 6.52 12.29 12.35
N ILE A 397 5.35 12.41 12.98
CA ILE A 397 4.23 13.22 12.44
C ILE A 397 4.69 14.66 12.25
N MET A 398 5.30 15.25 13.29
CA MET A 398 5.86 16.59 13.24
C MET A 398 7.02 16.67 12.25
N ALA A 399 7.99 15.75 12.33
CA ALA A 399 9.21 15.82 11.51
C ALA A 399 8.90 15.80 10.00
N ILE A 400 8.03 14.89 9.55
CA ILE A 400 7.67 14.77 8.13
C ILE A 400 6.81 15.96 7.69
N GLY A 401 5.89 16.42 8.55
CA GLY A 401 5.08 17.59 8.23
C GLY A 401 5.92 18.86 8.07
N LEU A 402 6.90 19.06 8.96
CA LEU A 402 7.83 20.18 8.88
C LEU A 402 8.66 20.17 7.60
N VAL A 403 9.15 19.00 7.17
CA VAL A 403 9.90 18.85 5.91
C VAL A 403 9.04 19.27 4.72
N SER A 404 7.74 18.93 4.71
CA SER A 404 6.82 19.29 3.64
C SER A 404 6.67 20.81 3.48
N VAL A 405 6.53 21.52 4.61
CA VAL A 405 6.38 22.98 4.65
C VAL A 405 7.68 23.67 4.26
N ILE A 406 8.81 23.24 4.82
CA ILE A 406 10.13 23.81 4.47
C ILE A 406 10.38 23.68 2.97
N LEU A 407 10.04 22.54 2.36
CA LEU A 407 10.22 22.35 0.92
C LEU A 407 9.26 23.22 0.09
N ALA A 408 8.05 23.47 0.59
CA ALA A 408 7.11 24.41 -0.03
C ALA A 408 7.64 25.86 0.01
N ASP A 409 8.15 26.30 1.17
CA ASP A 409 8.76 27.63 1.32
C ASP A 409 10.00 27.79 0.44
N LEU A 410 10.81 26.73 0.29
CA LEU A 410 11.95 26.72 -0.63
C LEU A 410 11.49 26.86 -2.09
N ALA A 411 10.37 26.24 -2.48
CA ALA A 411 9.81 26.39 -3.83
C ALA A 411 9.44 27.86 -4.11
N ASN A 412 8.77 28.51 -3.16
CA ASN A 412 8.39 29.93 -3.27
C ASN A 412 9.61 30.84 -3.31
N LYS A 413 10.60 30.61 -2.43
CA LYS A 413 11.85 31.40 -2.39
C LYS A 413 12.65 31.27 -3.68
N PHE A 414 12.87 30.05 -4.19
CA PHE A 414 13.59 29.86 -5.44
C PHE A 414 12.83 30.45 -6.63
N GLY A 415 11.50 30.29 -6.68
CA GLY A 415 10.67 30.94 -7.70
C GLY A 415 10.80 32.46 -7.70
N GLY A 416 10.78 33.08 -6.52
CA GLY A 416 10.93 34.54 -6.36
C GLY A 416 12.32 35.08 -6.75
N MET A 417 13.37 34.26 -6.64
CA MET A 417 14.75 34.67 -6.95
C MET A 417 15.08 34.67 -8.44
N MET A 418 14.27 34.04 -9.30
CA MET A 418 14.60 33.86 -10.72
C MET A 418 14.59 35.15 -11.56
N GLY A 419 14.16 36.29 -11.01
CA GLY A 419 14.15 37.61 -11.68
C GLY A 419 13.16 37.75 -12.86
N ASN A 420 12.84 36.65 -13.54
CA ASN A 420 11.81 36.53 -14.58
C ASN A 420 10.60 35.78 -14.01
N ILE A 421 9.43 36.41 -14.04
CA ILE A 421 8.17 35.88 -13.49
C ILE A 421 7.81 34.52 -14.09
N PHE A 422 7.95 34.34 -15.41
CA PHE A 422 7.61 33.08 -16.08
C PHE A 422 8.55 31.94 -15.65
N LEU A 423 9.85 32.23 -15.58
CA LEU A 423 10.86 31.26 -15.16
C LEU A 423 10.71 30.93 -13.67
N GLY A 424 10.40 31.91 -12.83
CA GLY A 424 10.12 31.74 -11.42
C GLY A 424 8.91 30.85 -11.15
N ILE A 425 7.79 31.09 -11.85
CA ILE A 425 6.59 30.24 -11.74
C ILE A 425 6.89 28.81 -12.20
N LEU A 426 7.63 28.64 -13.30
CA LEU A 426 7.98 27.31 -13.80
C LEU A 426 8.81 26.52 -12.77
N VAL A 427 9.85 27.15 -12.20
CA VAL A 427 10.72 26.53 -11.19
C VAL A 427 9.93 26.20 -9.92
N ALA A 428 9.13 27.14 -9.41
CA ALA A 428 8.27 26.90 -8.25
C ALA A 428 7.29 25.75 -8.51
N ALA A 429 6.62 25.72 -9.67
CA ALA A 429 5.68 24.66 -10.03
C ALA A 429 6.35 23.28 -10.09
N LEU A 430 7.58 23.19 -10.62
CA LEU A 430 8.34 21.94 -10.64
C LEU A 430 8.68 21.45 -9.22
N ILE A 431 9.13 22.35 -8.34
CA ILE A 431 9.46 22.01 -6.95
C ILE A 431 8.18 21.63 -6.19
N HIS A 432 7.07 22.35 -6.38
CA HIS A 432 5.77 21.98 -5.78
C HIS A 432 5.27 20.63 -6.29
N ALA A 433 5.41 20.32 -7.58
CA ALA A 433 5.03 19.03 -8.14
C ALA A 433 5.84 17.88 -7.51
N LEU A 434 7.15 18.10 -7.32
CA LEU A 434 8.01 17.16 -6.60
C LEU A 434 7.59 17.03 -5.13
N ASN A 435 7.31 18.15 -4.47
CA ASN A 435 6.91 18.19 -3.07
C ASN A 435 5.61 17.40 -2.86
N ILE A 436 4.59 17.64 -3.68
CA ILE A 436 3.32 16.91 -3.67
C ILE A 436 3.54 15.42 -3.90
N SER A 437 4.38 15.05 -4.89
CA SER A 437 4.63 13.64 -5.19
C SER A 437 5.22 12.92 -3.96
N ILE A 438 6.28 13.48 -3.37
CA ILE A 438 6.93 12.88 -2.19
C ILE A 438 5.99 12.89 -0.97
N HIS A 439 5.29 13.99 -0.73
CA HIS A 439 4.49 14.21 0.47
C HIS A 439 3.04 13.73 0.36
N VAL A 440 2.64 13.10 -0.73
CA VAL A 440 1.44 12.24 -0.76
C VAL A 440 1.80 10.81 -0.37
N PHE A 441 2.92 10.27 -0.85
CA PHE A 441 3.35 8.91 -0.52
C PHE A 441 3.92 8.78 0.89
N THR A 442 4.80 9.70 1.32
CA THR A 442 5.51 9.60 2.60
C THR A 442 4.56 9.63 3.81
N PRO A 443 3.59 10.55 3.89
CA PRO A 443 2.60 10.54 4.97
C PRO A 443 1.73 9.29 4.92
N SER A 444 1.30 8.82 3.75
CA SER A 444 0.51 7.60 3.63
C SER A 444 1.22 6.40 4.26
N LEU A 445 2.50 6.16 3.93
CA LEU A 445 3.29 5.08 4.51
C LEU A 445 3.52 5.25 6.01
N GLN A 446 3.80 6.46 6.46
CA GLN A 446 4.02 6.73 7.87
C GLN A 446 2.74 6.50 8.68
N VAL A 447 1.59 6.91 8.17
CA VAL A 447 0.29 6.73 8.82
C VAL A 447 -0.07 5.24 8.90
N LEU A 448 0.19 4.47 7.83
CA LEU A 448 0.03 3.01 7.88
C LEU A 448 0.93 2.38 8.92
N ARG A 449 2.18 2.83 9.04
CA ARG A 449 3.08 2.35 10.08
C ARG A 449 2.51 2.62 11.47
N LEU A 450 2.13 3.87 11.78
CA LEU A 450 1.53 4.27 13.05
C LEU A 450 0.29 3.43 13.42
N ASN A 451 -0.50 3.03 12.43
CA ASN A 451 -1.65 2.16 12.66
C ASN A 451 -1.23 0.69 12.84
N PHE A 452 -0.39 0.14 11.99
CA PHE A 452 -0.05 -1.29 11.99
C PHE A 452 0.92 -1.69 13.10
N VAL A 453 1.98 -0.91 13.28
CA VAL A 453 3.06 -1.26 14.22
C VAL A 453 2.77 -0.68 15.59
N GLU A 454 2.39 0.59 15.66
CA GLU A 454 2.21 1.26 16.94
C GLU A 454 0.83 0.98 17.58
N PHE A 455 -0.26 0.96 16.81
CA PHE A 455 -1.64 0.81 17.34
C PHE A 455 -2.19 -0.63 17.31
N TYR A 456 -2.16 -1.33 16.17
CA TYR A 456 -2.75 -2.66 16.04
C TYR A 456 -2.07 -3.69 16.95
N SER A 457 -0.75 -3.58 17.12
CA SER A 457 0.02 -4.43 18.03
C SER A 457 -0.48 -4.43 19.49
N LYS A 458 -1.33 -3.45 19.87
CA LYS A 458 -1.86 -3.33 21.24
C LYS A 458 -3.14 -4.13 21.50
N PHE A 459 -3.89 -4.50 20.47
CA PHE A 459 -5.19 -5.18 20.63
C PHE A 459 -5.54 -6.21 19.58
N TYR A 460 -4.80 -6.27 18.47
CA TYR A 460 -5.17 -7.04 17.30
C TYR A 460 -4.28 -8.27 17.14
N GLU A 461 -4.92 -9.43 17.00
CA GLU A 461 -4.24 -10.69 16.68
C GLU A 461 -4.67 -11.16 15.29
N SER A 462 -3.68 -11.39 14.43
CA SER A 462 -3.90 -11.98 13.11
C SER A 462 -4.15 -13.48 13.22
N GLY A 463 -5.03 -14.01 12.37
CA GLY A 463 -5.24 -15.45 12.23
C GLY A 463 -6.65 -15.87 11.82
N GLY A 464 -7.57 -14.93 11.63
CA GLY A 464 -8.94 -15.24 11.22
C GLY A 464 -9.05 -15.77 9.79
N LYS A 465 -10.04 -16.63 9.57
CA LYS A 465 -10.42 -17.12 8.24
C LYS A 465 -11.53 -16.23 7.66
N ILE A 466 -11.41 -15.78 6.42
CA ILE A 466 -12.49 -15.00 5.78
C ILE A 466 -13.65 -15.92 5.41
N TYR A 467 -14.87 -15.48 5.67
CA TYR A 467 -16.08 -16.15 5.23
C TYR A 467 -16.19 -16.16 3.71
N ASN A 468 -16.04 -17.35 3.13
CA ASN A 468 -16.16 -17.60 1.70
C ASN A 468 -17.38 -18.50 1.43
N PRO A 469 -18.59 -17.94 1.27
CA PRO A 469 -19.78 -18.74 1.05
C PRO A 469 -19.74 -19.42 -0.32
N PHE A 470 -20.35 -20.61 -0.39
CA PHE A 470 -20.64 -21.23 -1.68
C PHE A 470 -21.62 -20.34 -2.46
N ARG A 471 -21.17 -19.86 -3.62
CA ARG A 471 -21.95 -19.01 -4.52
C ARG A 471 -21.68 -19.42 -5.96
N ARG A 472 -22.72 -19.37 -6.81
CA ARG A 472 -22.52 -19.42 -8.27
C ARG A 472 -21.69 -18.21 -8.70
N GLY A 473 -20.67 -18.42 -9.52
CA GLY A 473 -19.82 -17.34 -9.98
C GLY A 473 -20.58 -16.42 -10.93
N GLY A 474 -20.43 -15.12 -10.69
CA GLY A 474 -21.13 -14.06 -11.40
C GLY A 474 -20.57 -12.72 -10.98
N GLU A 475 -19.26 -12.55 -11.15
CA GLU A 475 -18.64 -11.22 -11.25
C GLU A 475 -18.36 -11.00 -12.73
N LEU A 476 -19.41 -10.62 -13.47
CA LEU A 476 -19.26 -9.83 -14.69
C LEU A 476 -19.40 -8.36 -14.31
#